data_AF-A0A1T3WGP3-F1
#
_entry.id   AF-A0A1T3WGP3-F1
#
_cell.length_a   1.000
_cell.length_b   1.000
_cell.length_c   1.000
_cell.angle_alpha   90.00
_cell.angle_beta   90.00
_cell.angle_gamma   90.00
#
_symmetry.space_group_name_H-M   'P 1'
#
loop_
_entity.id
_entity.type
_entity.pdbx_description
1 polymer ?
#
loop_
_entity_poly.entity_id
_entity_poly.type
_entity_poly.pdbx_seq_one_letter_code
_entity_poly.pdbx_strand_id
1 'polypeptide(L)' 'LCNITKCCTEVCPEHIKITDNALIPMKERVADRKYDPIVWLGNKLFRR' A
#
# COMPACT_ATOMS: atom_id res chain seq x y z
N LEU A 1 12.85 15.77 -5.42
CA LEU A 1 12.01 14.97 -4.49
C LEU A 1 10.56 15.03 -4.99
N CYS A 2 10.06 14.01 -5.71
CA CYS A 2 8.62 13.87 -5.96
C CYS A 2 8.04 12.86 -4.96
N ASN A 3 7.00 13.25 -4.22
CA ASN A 3 6.22 12.31 -3.42
C ASN A 3 5.18 11.63 -4.31
N ILE A 4 4.94 10.33 -4.09
CA ILE A 4 3.98 9.53 -4.87
C ILE A 4 2.59 10.19 -4.90
N THR A 5 2.20 10.84 -3.81
CA THR A 5 0.94 11.57 -3.66
C THR A 5 0.88 12.80 -4.58
N LYS A 6 1.97 13.57 -4.69
CA LYS A 6 2.10 14.73 -5.60
C LYS A 6 2.07 14.31 -7.07
N CYS A 7 2.87 13.30 -7.42
CA CYS A 7 2.93 12.76 -8.77
C CYS A 7 1.57 12.15 -9.20
N CYS A 8 0.80 11.52 -8.30
CA CYS A 8 -0.56 11.04 -8.61
C CYS A 8 -1.62 12.15 -8.61
N THR A 9 -1.49 13.16 -7.73
CA THR A 9 -2.45 14.27 -7.65
C THR A 9 -2.34 15.20 -8.86
N GLU A 10 -1.13 15.44 -9.38
CA GLU A 10 -0.92 16.25 -10.60
C GLU A 10 -1.51 15.61 -11.86
N VAL A 11 -1.68 14.29 -11.87
CA VAL A 11 -2.27 13.54 -13.00
C VAL A 11 -3.78 13.33 -12.82
N CYS A 12 -4.33 13.50 -11.62
CA CYS A 12 -5.76 13.27 -11.36
C CYS A 12 -6.63 14.47 -11.81
N PRO A 13 -7.57 14.26 -12.75
CA PRO A 13 -8.40 15.34 -13.29
C PRO A 13 -9.41 15.92 -12.30
N GLU A 14 -9.67 15.25 -11.18
CA GLU A 14 -10.54 15.72 -10.08
C GLU A 14 -9.80 16.47 -8.94
N HIS A 15 -8.49 16.69 -9.05
CA HIS A 15 -7.68 17.45 -8.07
C HIS A 15 -7.84 16.99 -6.60
N ILE A 16 -8.10 15.70 -6.39
CA ILE A 16 -8.28 15.09 -5.07
C ILE A 16 -6.92 15.11 -4.36
N LYS A 17 -6.81 15.91 -3.30
CA LYS A 17 -5.58 15.98 -2.48
C LYS A 17 -5.42 14.70 -1.69
N ILE A 18 -4.62 13.76 -2.22
CA ILE A 18 -4.20 12.57 -1.47
C ILE A 18 -3.15 13.03 -0.46
N THR A 19 -3.56 13.16 0.79
CA THR A 19 -2.65 13.46 1.89
C THR A 19 -1.87 12.21 2.28
N ASP A 20 -0.58 12.36 2.59
CA ASP A 20 0.26 11.25 3.04
C ASP A 20 -0.32 10.53 4.28
N ASN A 21 -1.10 11.22 5.10
CA ASN A 21 -1.83 10.63 6.23
C ASN A 21 -2.96 9.68 5.81
N ALA A 22 -3.63 9.96 4.69
CA ALA A 22 -4.65 9.07 4.12
C ALA A 22 -4.02 7.85 3.40
N LEU A 23 -2.73 7.92 3.07
CA LEU A 23 -1.97 6.81 2.48
C LEU A 23 -1.48 5.82 3.54
N ILE A 24 -1.27 6.24 4.80
CA ILE A 24 -0.87 5.37 5.93
C ILE A 24 -1.75 4.11 6.02
N PRO A 25 -3.10 4.19 6.09
CA PRO A 25 -3.93 3.00 6.18
C PRO A 25 -3.84 2.11 4.92
N MET A 26 -3.52 2.68 3.76
CA MET A 26 -3.30 1.87 2.54
C MET A 26 -1.95 1.16 2.56
N LYS A 27 -0.90 1.83 3.08
CA LYS A 27 0.43 1.24 3.22
C LYS A 27 0.47 0.21 4.33
N GLU A 28 -0.20 0.45 5.46
CA GLU A 28 -0.33 -0.53 6.53
C GLU A 28 -1.05 -1.79 6.05
N ARG A 29 -2.13 -1.69 5.25
CA ARG A 29 -2.77 -2.89 4.63
C ARG A 29 -1.84 -3.66 3.70
N VAL A 30 -0.99 -2.97 2.94
CA VAL A 30 -0.01 -3.64 2.07
C VAL A 30 1.10 -4.27 2.89
N ALA A 31 1.52 -3.63 3.98
CA ALA A 31 2.48 -4.18 4.92
C ALA A 31 1.90 -5.41 5.62
N ASP A 32 0.66 -5.35 6.08
CA ASP A 32 -0.08 -6.44 6.71
C ASP A 32 -0.06 -7.67 5.80
N ARG A 33 -0.52 -7.57 4.55
CA ARG A 33 -0.48 -8.69 3.58
C ARG A 33 0.92 -9.18 3.22
N LYS A 34 1.94 -8.31 3.26
CA LYS A 34 3.31 -8.65 2.85
C LYS A 34 4.11 -9.30 3.99
N TYR A 35 3.80 -8.93 5.22
CA TYR A 35 4.43 -9.44 6.44
C TYR A 35 3.55 -10.42 7.21
N ASP A 36 2.32 -10.68 6.74
CA ASP A 36 1.37 -11.57 7.37
C ASP A 36 2.00 -12.95 7.54
N PRO A 37 2.37 -13.32 8.78
CA PRO A 37 3.04 -14.59 9.02
C PRO A 37 2.12 -15.75 8.61
N ILE A 38 0.80 -15.55 8.60
CA ILE A 38 -0.20 -16.55 8.21
C ILE A 38 -0.09 -16.89 6.73
N VAL A 39 0.05 -15.88 5.84
CA VAL A 39 0.13 -16.11 4.39
C VAL A 39 1.48 -16.73 4.01
N TRP A 40 2.57 -16.27 4.63
CA TRP A 40 3.90 -16.84 4.42
C TRP A 40 3.99 -18.28 4.94
N LEU A 41 3.45 -18.54 6.13
CA LEU A 41 3.44 -19.85 6.76
C LEU A 41 2.54 -20.82 5.99
N GLY A 42 1.36 -20.34 5.52
CA GLY A 42 0.47 -21.09 4.63
C GLY A 42 1.16 -21.50 3.32
N ASN A 43 1.85 -20.57 2.64
CA ASN A 43 2.63 -20.88 1.44
C ASN A 43 3.79 -21.85 1.69
N LYS A 44 4.34 -21.87 2.90
CA LYS A 44 5.45 -22.76 3.27
C LYS A 44 4.98 -24.16 3.69
N LEU A 45 3.80 -24.27 4.31
CA LEU A 45 3.22 -25.53 4.76
C LEU A 45 2.37 -26.24 3.69
N PHE A 46 1.64 -25.50 2.83
CA PHE A 46 0.81 -26.08 1.77
C PHE A 46 1.55 -26.37 0.46
N ARG A 47 2.84 -26.02 0.34
CA ARG A 47 3.72 -26.46 -0.76
C ARG A 47 4.34 -27.84 -0.49
N ARG A 48 3.51 -28.82 -0.14
CA ARG A 48 3.82 -30.25 -0.20
C ARG A 48 2.70 -31.00 -0.87
#